data_AF-A0A3D3R3A3-F1
#
_entry.id   AF-A0A3D3R3A3-F1
#
_cell.length_a   1.000
_cell.length_b   1.000
_cell.length_c   1.000
_cell.angle_alpha   90.00
_cell.angle_beta   90.00
_cell.angle_gamma   90.00
#
_symmetry.space_group_name_H-M   'P 1'
#
loop_
_entity.id
_entity.type
_entity.pdbx_description
1 polymer ?
#
loop_
_entity_poly.entity_id
_entity_poly.type
_entity_poly.pdbx_seq_one_letter_code
_entity_poly.pdbx_strand_id
1 'polypeptide(L)'
;MIALTVSTAQAQGPAFNLGQGQLLSQTTAVPPAVSPVPMPELAPQPYERHVASQEIPVFDCVKYKRPRNIAPCSNPKLVLIVDPCAPKHSCCEPGCVAVEICAPTCACECVRCTKDGRRKVFDYGKYSVVVESHRGKVTVTYRS
;
A
#
# COMPACT_ATOMS: atom_id res chain seq x y z
N MET A 1 -25.60 -18.27 46.86
CA MET A 1 -26.06 -18.63 45.50
C MET A 1 -26.77 -17.40 44.94
N ILE A 2 -26.16 -16.73 43.97
CA ILE A 2 -26.67 -15.46 43.41
C ILE A 2 -27.18 -15.79 42.01
N ALA A 3 -28.49 -15.62 41.78
CA ALA A 3 -29.14 -15.85 40.50
C ALA A 3 -28.93 -14.62 39.60
N LEU A 4 -28.26 -14.82 38.47
CA LEU A 4 -28.09 -13.83 37.41
C LEU A 4 -29.17 -14.08 36.34
N THR A 5 -30.13 -13.16 36.25
CA THR A 5 -31.11 -13.12 35.15
C THR A 5 -30.48 -12.43 33.94
N VAL A 6 -30.31 -13.18 32.85
CA VAL A 6 -29.84 -12.67 31.56
C VAL A 6 -31.05 -12.30 30.71
N SER A 7 -31.24 -11.01 30.44
CA SER A 7 -32.18 -10.51 29.42
C SER A 7 -31.56 -10.62 28.03
N THR A 8 -32.14 -11.42 27.15
CA THR A 8 -31.78 -11.49 25.73
C THR A 8 -32.77 -10.64 24.91
N ALA A 9 -32.28 -9.56 24.31
CA ALA A 9 -33.02 -8.78 23.33
C ALA A 9 -33.15 -9.57 22.01
N GLN A 10 -34.38 -9.83 21.57
CA GLN A 10 -34.66 -10.43 20.27
C GLN A 10 -34.68 -9.33 19.20
N ALA A 11 -33.82 -9.45 18.19
CA ALA A 11 -33.94 -8.72 16.94
C ALA A 11 -34.82 -9.56 15.99
N GLN A 12 -35.98 -9.03 15.60
CA GLN A 12 -36.81 -9.57 14.53
C GLN A 12 -36.07 -9.48 13.19
N GLY A 13 -35.62 -10.62 12.66
CA GLY A 13 -35.38 -10.79 11.22
C GLY A 13 -36.64 -11.35 10.55
N PRO A 14 -36.91 -11.03 9.27
CA PRO A 14 -38.06 -11.60 8.57
C PRO A 14 -37.84 -13.10 8.33
N ALA A 15 -38.90 -13.86 8.57
CA ALA A 15 -38.95 -15.30 8.38
C ALA A 15 -38.90 -15.66 6.89
N PHE A 16 -37.91 -16.46 6.48
CA PHE A 16 -37.89 -17.09 5.16
C PHE A 16 -38.71 -18.38 5.22
N ASN A 17 -39.91 -18.36 4.62
CA ASN A 17 -40.71 -19.56 4.40
C ASN A 17 -40.15 -20.34 3.19
N LEU A 18 -39.54 -21.50 3.46
CA LEU A 18 -39.26 -22.52 2.45
C LEU A 18 -40.53 -23.31 2.19
N GLY A 19 -41.19 -23.05 1.07
CA GLY A 19 -42.33 -23.85 0.65
C GLY A 19 -42.83 -23.46 -0.74
N GLN A 20 -42.91 -24.49 -1.60
CA GLN A 20 -43.67 -24.56 -2.85
C GLN A 20 -42.93 -24.08 -4.11
N GLY A 21 -42.52 -25.08 -4.90
CA GLY A 21 -42.03 -24.90 -6.25
C GLY A 21 -43.13 -24.44 -7.20
N GLN A 22 -42.79 -23.47 -8.04
CA GLN A 22 -43.51 -23.17 -9.28
C GLN A 22 -42.48 -23.09 -10.40
N LEU A 23 -42.54 -24.08 -11.29
CA LEU A 23 -41.83 -24.15 -12.55
C LEU A 23 -42.47 -23.13 -13.49
N LEU A 24 -41.94 -21.90 -13.52
CA LEU A 24 -42.32 -20.89 -14.51
C LEU A 24 -41.45 -21.08 -15.76
N SER A 25 -42.00 -21.78 -16.75
CA SER A 25 -41.50 -21.80 -18.12
C SER A 25 -41.46 -20.38 -18.68
N GLN A 26 -40.27 -19.77 -18.74
CA GLN A 26 -40.09 -18.52 -19.45
C GLN A 26 -39.94 -18.82 -20.94
N THR A 27 -40.98 -18.51 -21.71
CA THR A 27 -40.90 -18.33 -23.16
C THR A 27 -39.90 -17.19 -23.42
N THR A 28 -38.71 -17.54 -23.90
CA THR A 28 -37.71 -16.57 -24.36
C THR A 28 -38.22 -15.95 -25.65
N ALA A 29 -38.69 -14.71 -25.58
CA ALA A 29 -38.91 -13.89 -26.76
C ALA A 29 -37.54 -13.49 -27.33
N VAL A 30 -37.27 -13.87 -28.58
CA VAL A 30 -36.06 -13.51 -29.32
C VAL A 30 -36.06 -12.00 -29.54
N PRO A 31 -35.07 -11.23 -29.04
CA PRO A 31 -34.96 -9.81 -29.37
C PRO A 31 -34.65 -9.64 -30.86
N PRO A 32 -35.13 -8.57 -31.52
CA PRO A 32 -34.77 -8.29 -32.91
C PRO A 32 -33.24 -8.16 -33.02
N ALA A 33 -32.67 -8.86 -34.01
CA ALA A 33 -31.24 -8.77 -34.32
C ALA A 33 -30.91 -7.34 -34.79
N VAL A 34 -30.39 -6.52 -33.89
CA VAL A 34 -29.80 -5.23 -34.23
C VAL A 34 -28.41 -5.52 -34.79
N SER A 35 -28.20 -5.23 -36.07
CA SER A 35 -26.87 -5.28 -36.69
C SER A 35 -25.93 -4.28 -35.99
N PRO A 36 -24.67 -4.68 -35.70
CA PRO A 36 -23.74 -3.78 -35.02
C PRO A 36 -23.46 -2.56 -35.90
N VAL A 37 -23.70 -1.37 -35.35
CA VAL A 37 -23.33 -0.11 -35.99
C VAL A 37 -21.80 -0.02 -35.99
N PRO A 38 -21.15 0.33 -37.12
CA PRO A 38 -19.71 0.56 -37.15
C PRO A 38 -19.30 1.59 -36.10
N MET A 39 -18.35 1.22 -35.24
CA MET A 39 -17.80 2.14 -34.25
C MET A 39 -17.15 3.33 -34.97
N PRO A 40 -17.47 4.59 -34.61
CA PRO A 40 -16.78 5.74 -35.17
C PRO A 40 -15.28 5.63 -34.92
N GLU A 41 -14.49 5.70 -36.00
CA GLU A 41 -13.04 5.68 -35.90
C GLU A 41 -12.57 7.00 -35.28
N LEU A 42 -12.23 6.96 -33.99
CA LEU A 42 -11.61 8.08 -33.30
C LEU A 42 -10.20 8.26 -33.89
N ALA A 43 -9.94 9.44 -34.46
CA ALA A 43 -8.59 9.81 -34.86
C ALA A 43 -7.64 9.60 -33.66
N PRO A 44 -6.45 9.01 -33.87
CA PRO A 44 -5.49 8.83 -32.80
C PRO A 44 -5.22 10.19 -32.17
N GLN A 45 -5.59 10.32 -30.89
CA GLN A 45 -5.22 11.47 -30.10
C GLN A 45 -3.69 11.59 -30.23
N PRO A 46 -3.15 12.77 -30.58
CA PRO A 46 -1.70 12.95 -30.51
C PRO A 46 -1.31 12.58 -29.10
N TYR A 47 -0.48 11.55 -28.96
CA TYR A 47 0.09 11.21 -27.68
C TYR A 47 0.79 12.49 -27.21
N GLU A 48 0.31 13.10 -26.13
CA GLU A 48 1.18 14.02 -25.42
C GLU A 48 2.44 13.21 -25.14
N ARG A 49 3.60 13.72 -25.57
CA ARG A 49 4.88 13.07 -25.24
C ARG A 49 4.83 12.81 -23.75
N HIS A 50 4.76 11.53 -23.37
CA HIS A 50 5.01 11.15 -21.99
C HIS A 50 6.41 11.66 -21.68
N VAL A 51 6.47 12.82 -21.03
CA VAL A 51 7.72 13.38 -20.54
C VAL A 51 8.25 12.30 -19.61
N ALA A 52 9.44 11.78 -19.93
CA ALA A 52 10.11 10.80 -19.10
C ALA A 52 10.02 11.29 -17.65
N SER A 53 9.43 10.45 -16.80
CA SER A 53 9.25 10.76 -15.37
C SER A 53 10.61 11.21 -14.83
N GLN A 54 10.65 12.33 -14.12
CA GLN A 54 11.88 12.84 -13.53
C GLN A 54 12.49 11.73 -12.67
N GLU A 55 13.74 11.35 -12.94
CA GLU A 55 14.46 10.37 -12.13
C GLU A 55 14.49 10.86 -10.69
N ILE A 56 13.94 10.07 -9.76
CA ILE A 56 13.96 10.42 -8.34
C ILE A 56 15.41 10.22 -7.86
N PRO A 57 16.14 11.28 -7.51
CA PRO A 57 17.54 11.13 -7.11
C PRO A 57 17.60 10.37 -5.79
N VAL A 58 18.40 9.30 -5.77
CA VAL A 58 18.69 8.53 -4.56
C VAL A 58 19.75 9.29 -3.76
N PHE A 59 19.58 9.34 -2.45
CA PHE A 59 20.51 10.01 -1.56
C PHE A 59 21.83 9.24 -1.45
N ASP A 60 22.97 9.89 -1.68
CA ASP A 60 24.28 9.22 -1.71
C ASP A 60 24.85 8.90 -0.33
N CYS A 61 24.61 9.76 0.67
CA CYS A 61 25.25 9.68 1.99
C CYS A 61 24.57 8.65 2.93
N VAL A 62 24.51 7.40 2.51
CA VAL A 62 23.86 6.29 3.21
C VAL A 62 24.88 5.33 3.83
N LYS A 63 24.68 4.98 5.10
CA LYS A 63 25.47 3.97 5.81
C LYS A 63 24.62 2.74 6.11
N TYR A 64 25.00 1.60 5.54
CA TYR A 64 24.37 0.31 5.83
C TYR A 64 25.02 -0.39 7.04
N LYS A 65 24.20 -0.85 7.98
CA LYS A 65 24.60 -1.59 9.17
C LYS A 65 23.97 -2.97 9.18
N ARG A 66 24.77 -3.98 9.56
CA ARG A 66 24.38 -5.40 9.65
C ARG A 66 23.82 -5.98 8.34
N PRO A 67 24.48 -5.79 7.19
CA PRO A 67 23.98 -6.33 5.90
C PRO A 67 23.80 -7.86 5.90
N ARG A 68 24.52 -8.59 6.77
CA ARG A 68 24.33 -10.04 6.98
C ARG A 68 22.93 -10.44 7.48
N ASN A 69 22.12 -9.49 7.96
CA ASN A 69 20.75 -9.71 8.42
C ASN A 69 19.70 -9.41 7.34
N ILE A 70 20.11 -9.08 6.11
CA ILE A 70 19.18 -8.90 5.00
C ILE A 70 18.43 -10.21 4.75
N ALA A 71 17.11 -10.12 4.54
CA ALA A 71 16.30 -11.31 4.31
C ALA A 71 16.72 -12.00 3.00
N PRO A 72 16.69 -13.34 2.93
CA PRO A 72 16.94 -14.07 1.69
C PRO A 72 15.98 -13.59 0.59
N CYS A 73 16.50 -13.44 -0.64
CA CYS A 73 15.72 -13.02 -1.80
C CYS A 73 15.06 -11.63 -1.65
N SER A 74 15.70 -10.72 -0.90
CA SER A 74 15.24 -9.32 -0.82
C SER A 74 15.52 -8.58 -2.12
N ASN A 75 14.59 -7.72 -2.53
CA ASN A 75 14.74 -6.83 -3.68
C ASN A 75 14.94 -5.38 -3.22
N PRO A 76 15.67 -4.56 -4.00
CA PRO A 76 15.73 -3.12 -3.81
C PRO A 76 14.34 -2.48 -3.80
N LYS A 77 14.13 -1.58 -2.84
CA LYS A 77 12.93 -0.76 -2.70
C LYS A 77 13.35 0.64 -2.30
N LEU A 78 12.84 1.65 -3.02
CA LEU A 78 13.02 3.05 -2.64
C LEU A 78 12.06 3.43 -1.52
N VAL A 79 12.59 4.08 -0.49
CA VAL A 79 11.82 4.62 0.63
C VAL A 79 12.17 6.08 0.86
N LEU A 80 11.18 6.87 1.23
CA LEU A 80 11.37 8.30 1.52
C LEU A 80 11.68 8.49 3.00
N ILE A 81 12.65 9.35 3.33
CA ILE A 81 12.94 9.79 4.69
C ILE A 81 13.19 11.30 4.71
N VAL A 82 12.97 11.94 5.86
CA VAL A 82 13.29 13.36 6.04
C VAL A 82 14.76 13.61 5.69
N ASP A 83 15.00 14.63 4.88
CA ASP A 83 16.32 15.05 4.44
C ASP A 83 17.23 15.33 5.65
N PRO A 84 18.34 14.59 5.82
CA PRO A 84 19.26 14.80 6.93
C PRO A 84 20.02 16.13 6.86
N CYS A 85 20.02 16.79 5.71
CA CYS A 85 20.62 18.11 5.46
C CYS A 85 19.65 19.26 5.68
N ALA A 86 18.34 18.99 5.78
CA ALA A 86 17.34 20.03 6.01
C ALA A 86 17.53 20.69 7.39
N PRO A 87 17.38 22.04 7.47
CA PRO A 87 17.46 22.75 8.74
C PRO A 87 16.38 22.26 9.70
N LYS A 88 16.71 22.15 10.99
CA LYS A 88 15.76 21.67 12.02
C LYS A 88 14.57 22.61 12.22
N HIS A 89 14.75 23.88 11.89
CA HIS A 89 13.78 24.96 12.06
C HIS A 89 13.63 25.70 10.73
N SER A 90 12.98 25.07 9.75
CA SER A 90 12.45 25.79 8.60
C SER A 90 11.00 26.18 8.87
N CYS A 91 10.57 27.31 8.31
CA CYS A 91 9.15 27.67 8.26
C CYS A 91 8.34 26.73 7.36
N CYS A 92 9.01 26.02 6.45
CA CYS A 92 8.41 25.04 5.53
C CYS A 92 8.54 23.61 6.06
N GLU A 93 7.67 22.73 5.56
CA GLU A 93 7.79 21.28 5.80
C GLU A 93 9.18 20.77 5.39
N PRO A 94 9.79 19.87 6.18
CA PRO A 94 11.12 19.38 5.87
C PRO A 94 11.08 18.55 4.59
N GLY A 95 12.04 18.81 3.69
CA GLY A 95 12.21 18.01 2.48
C GLY A 95 12.43 16.53 2.79
N CYS A 96 12.10 15.67 1.83
CA CYS A 96 12.37 14.24 1.91
C CYS A 96 13.34 13.81 0.81
N VAL A 97 14.17 12.82 1.13
CA VAL A 97 15.10 12.18 0.19
C VAL A 97 14.75 10.71 0.02
N ALA A 98 15.00 10.17 -1.17
CA ALA A 98 14.82 8.76 -1.47
C ALA A 98 16.06 7.96 -1.07
N VAL A 99 15.85 6.79 -0.48
CA VAL A 99 16.91 5.88 -0.03
C VAL A 99 16.53 4.48 -0.46
N GLU A 100 17.48 3.73 -0.99
CA GLU A 100 17.28 2.34 -1.35
C GLU A 100 17.47 1.41 -0.13
N ILE A 101 16.53 0.49 0.08
CA ILE A 101 16.64 -0.57 1.08
C ILE A 101 16.33 -1.93 0.44
N CYS A 102 16.86 -3.01 1.00
CA CYS A 102 16.48 -4.36 0.61
C CYS A 102 15.27 -4.82 1.42
N ALA A 103 14.17 -5.12 0.74
CA ALA A 103 12.92 -5.59 1.36
C ALA A 103 12.50 -6.97 0.81
N PRO A 104 11.98 -7.87 1.66
CA PRO A 104 11.42 -9.14 1.21
C PRO A 104 10.13 -8.91 0.41
N THR A 105 9.96 -9.64 -0.70
CA THR A 105 8.83 -9.49 -1.63
C THR A 105 7.50 -10.02 -1.09
N CYS A 106 7.53 -11.11 -0.32
CA CYS A 106 6.32 -11.84 0.08
C CYS A 106 5.77 -11.43 1.45
N ALA A 107 6.35 -10.43 2.12
CA ALA A 107 5.97 -10.04 3.47
C ALA A 107 5.18 -8.73 3.47
N CYS A 108 4.08 -8.70 4.21
CA CYS A 108 3.37 -7.45 4.49
C CYS A 108 4.24 -6.57 5.39
N GLU A 109 4.42 -5.32 5.00
CA GLU A 109 5.19 -4.36 5.80
C GLU A 109 4.29 -3.58 6.76
N CYS A 110 4.72 -3.49 8.01
CA CYS A 110 4.19 -2.55 8.99
C CYS A 110 5.19 -1.40 9.15
N VAL A 111 4.84 -0.23 8.63
CA VAL A 111 5.69 0.96 8.69
C VAL A 111 5.37 1.79 9.92
N ARG A 112 6.36 2.01 10.79
CA ARG A 112 6.26 2.91 11.94
C ARG A 112 7.20 4.09 11.77
N CYS A 113 6.66 5.30 11.88
CA CYS A 113 7.44 6.54 11.79
C CYS A 113 7.45 7.23 13.16
N THR A 114 8.58 7.83 13.52
CA THR A 114 8.60 8.81 14.62
C THR A 114 7.83 10.06 14.23
N LYS A 115 7.31 10.80 15.21
CA LYS A 115 6.60 12.08 14.99
C LYS A 115 7.39 13.04 14.08
N ASP A 116 8.71 13.11 14.25
CA ASP A 116 9.58 13.99 13.46
C ASP A 116 9.92 13.46 12.06
N GLY A 117 9.49 12.24 11.70
CA GLY A 117 9.80 11.60 10.42
C GLY A 117 11.27 11.18 10.21
N ARG A 118 12.17 11.50 11.14
CA ARG A 118 13.61 11.20 11.08
C ARG A 118 13.96 9.73 11.24
N ARG A 119 13.06 8.92 11.79
CA ARG A 119 13.24 7.47 11.93
C ARG A 119 12.02 6.75 11.41
N LYS A 120 12.25 5.80 10.50
CA LYS A 120 11.25 4.88 9.96
C LYS A 120 11.67 3.44 10.23
N VAL A 121 10.73 2.62 10.67
CA VAL A 121 10.92 1.19 10.89
C VAL A 121 9.98 0.45 9.95
N PHE A 122 10.56 -0.35 9.06
CA PHE A 122 9.85 -1.25 8.17
C PHE A 122 9.92 -2.65 8.80
N ASP A 123 8.79 -3.11 9.32
CA ASP A 123 8.66 -4.40 10.01
C ASP A 123 8.01 -5.42 9.07
N TYR A 124 8.74 -6.49 8.74
CA TYR A 124 8.31 -7.60 7.88
C TYR A 124 8.06 -8.87 8.71
N GLY A 125 7.81 -8.74 10.02
CA GLY A 125 7.63 -9.85 10.95
C GLY A 125 8.96 -10.38 11.47
N LYS A 126 9.61 -11.26 10.71
CA LYS A 126 10.93 -11.82 11.11
C LYS A 126 12.07 -10.83 10.90
N TYR A 127 12.00 -10.04 9.83
CA TYR A 127 13.04 -9.08 9.47
C TYR A 127 12.52 -7.66 9.68
N SER A 128 13.38 -6.75 10.10
CA SER A 128 13.05 -5.33 10.12
C SER A 128 14.20 -4.46 9.65
N VAL A 129 13.84 -3.37 8.98
CA VAL A 129 14.78 -2.35 8.48
C VAL A 129 14.50 -1.05 9.20
N VAL A 130 15.50 -0.53 9.90
CA VAL A 130 15.43 0.76 10.59
C VAL A 130 16.22 1.79 9.80
N VAL A 131 15.53 2.80 9.28
CA VAL A 131 16.11 3.90 8.52
C VAL A 131 16.09 5.16 9.38
N GLU A 132 17.26 5.74 9.62
CA GLU A 132 17.44 6.90 10.50
C GLU A 132 18.18 8.02 9.77
N SER A 133 17.61 9.22 9.77
CA SER A 133 18.18 10.45 9.25
C SER A 133 18.77 11.25 10.41
N HIS A 134 20.10 11.44 10.42
CA HIS A 134 20.79 12.12 11.51
C HIS A 134 22.11 12.76 11.07
N ARG A 135 22.24 14.08 11.26
CA ARG A 135 23.45 14.90 11.02
C ARG A 135 24.02 14.71 9.58
N GLY A 136 23.22 15.02 8.56
CA GLY A 136 23.65 14.99 7.15
C GLY A 136 23.86 13.60 6.55
N LYS A 137 23.48 12.53 7.25
CA LYS A 137 23.60 11.15 6.77
C LYS A 137 22.37 10.32 7.10
N VAL A 138 22.11 9.32 6.27
CA VAL A 138 21.10 8.29 6.52
C VAL A 138 21.80 7.01 6.97
N THR A 139 21.27 6.36 8.01
CA THR A 139 21.72 5.04 8.47
C THR A 139 20.61 4.04 8.24
N VAL A 140 20.90 2.96 7.50
CA VAL A 140 20.01 1.83 7.28
C VAL A 140 20.52 0.66 8.12
N THR A 141 19.72 0.16 9.05
CA THR A 141 20.09 -0.97 9.92
C THR A 141 19.16 -2.15 9.71
N TYR A 142 19.71 -3.27 9.25
CA TYR A 142 18.97 -4.53 9.11
C TYR A 142 18.95 -5.32 10.42
N ARG A 143 17.79 -5.89 10.75
CA ARG A 143 17.53 -6.71 11.95
C ARG A 143 16.77 -7.98 11.53
N SER A 144 16.98 -9.05 12.26
CA SER A 144 16.45 -10.41 12.03
C SER A 144 16.11 -11.06 13.37
#